data_AF-A0A497K1N8-F1
#
_entry.id   AF-A0A497K1N8-F1
#
_cell.length_a   1.000
_cell.length_b   1.000
_cell.length_c   1.000
_cell.angle_alpha   90.00
_cell.angle_beta   90.00
_cell.angle_gamma   90.00
#
_symmetry.space_group_name_H-M   'P 1'
#
loop_
_entity.id
_entity.type
_entity.pdbx_description
1 polymer ?
#
loop_
_entity_poly.entity_id
_entity_poly.type
_entity_poly.pdbx_seq_one_letter_code
_entity_poly.pdbx_strand_id
1 'polypeptide(L)' 'MGKTPKKVVVDTYALMAKATGEITDKANECLEDVRVRRLEGVIHPLITYEFLLQVHKGRIPVFR' A
#
# COMPACT_ATOMS: atom_id res chain seq x y z
N MET A 1 24.25 -0.41 13.72
CA MET A 1 23.48 0.48 12.80
C MET A 1 22.68 -0.41 11.86
N GLY A 2 21.35 -0.47 12.05
CA GLY A 2 20.47 -1.31 11.24
C GLY A 2 20.42 -0.82 9.79
N LYS A 3 20.49 -1.74 8.83
CA LYS A 3 20.37 -1.40 7.40
C LYS A 3 19.03 -0.71 7.17
N THR A 4 19.04 0.54 6.72
CA THR A 4 17.82 1.19 6.22
C THR A 4 17.29 0.32 5.08
N PRO A 5 16.07 -0.22 5.19
CA PRO A 5 15.49 -1.04 4.13
C PRO A 5 15.47 -0.20 2.85
N LYS A 6 15.99 -0.72 1.75
CA LYS A 6 15.98 0.01 0.45
C LYS A 6 14.71 -0.26 -0.36
N LYS A 7 14.01 -1.35 -0.03
CA LYS A 7 12.82 -1.84 -0.72
C LYS A 7 11.78 -2.25 0.31
N VAL A 8 10.52 -1.96 0.01
CA VAL A 8 9.37 -2.35 0.83
C VAL A 8 8.32 -2.99 -0.08
N VAL A 9 7.73 -4.10 0.36
CA VAL A 9 6.59 -4.70 -0.32
C VAL A 9 5.34 -4.02 0.18
N VAL A 10 4.55 -3.46 -0.73
CA VAL A 10 3.30 -2.77 -0.40
C VAL A 10 2.12 -3.72 -0.70
N ASP A 11 1.36 -4.03 0.33
CA ASP A 11 0.18 -4.89 0.27
C ASP A 11 -1.10 -4.09 -0.04
N THR A 12 -2.10 -4.73 -0.64
CA THR A 12 -3.44 -4.18 -0.87
C THR A 12 -4.04 -3.63 0.42
N TYR A 13 -3.86 -4.30 1.54
CA TYR A 13 -4.38 -3.84 2.83
C TYR A 13 -3.74 -2.53 3.30
N ALA A 14 -2.46 -2.28 3.00
CA ALA A 14 -1.82 -1.02 3.34
C ALA A 14 -2.40 0.14 2.51
N LEU A 15 -2.70 -0.12 1.23
CA LEU A 15 -3.36 0.86 0.35
C LEU A 15 -4.82 1.11 0.78
N MET A 16 -5.54 0.04 1.12
CA MET A 16 -6.91 0.15 1.62
C MET A 16 -6.96 0.91 2.94
N ALA A 17 -6.11 0.58 3.91
CA ALA A 17 -6.05 1.28 5.19
C ALA A 17 -5.75 2.77 5.02
N LYS A 18 -4.86 3.13 4.07
CA LYS A 18 -4.61 4.54 3.73
C LYS A 18 -5.86 5.21 3.16
N ALA A 19 -6.63 4.50 2.34
CA ALA A 19 -7.83 5.01 1.70
C ALA A 19 -9.03 5.09 2.67
N THR A 20 -9.13 4.20 3.66
CA THR A 20 -10.19 4.19 4.70
C THR A 20 -9.86 5.08 5.90
N GLY A 21 -8.61 5.56 6.03
CA GLY A 21 -8.15 6.33 7.18
C GLY A 21 -7.74 5.47 8.39
N GLU A 22 -7.73 4.15 8.25
CA GLU A 22 -7.36 3.19 9.30
C GLU A 22 -5.86 2.85 9.32
N ILE A 23 -5.04 3.58 8.56
CA ILE A 23 -3.60 3.33 8.47
C ILE A 23 -2.87 3.72 9.76
N THR A 24 -1.90 2.89 10.16
CA THR A 24 -1.01 3.20 11.29
C THR A 24 0.03 4.26 10.92
N ASP A 25 0.48 5.07 11.88
CA ASP A 25 1.49 6.13 11.66
C ASP A 25 2.76 5.58 11.00
N LYS A 26 3.24 4.42 11.45
CA LYS A 26 4.43 3.76 10.89
C LYS A 26 4.23 3.32 9.44
N ALA A 27 3.07 2.77 9.10
CA ALA A 27 2.76 2.38 7.73
C ALA A 27 2.60 3.63 6.84
N ASN A 28 2.03 4.70 7.40
CA ASN A 28 1.89 5.97 6.73
C ASN A 28 3.25 6.61 6.43
N GLU A 29 4.16 6.68 7.40
CA GLU A 29 5.54 7.15 7.19
C GLU A 29 6.26 6.34 6.11
N CYS A 30 6.12 5.01 6.13
CA CYS A 30 6.70 4.14 5.11
C CYS A 30 6.15 4.44 3.71
N LEU A 31 4.83 4.63 3.57
CA LEU A 31 4.22 5.02 2.30
C LEU A 31 4.63 6.42 1.85
N GLU A 32 4.80 7.36 2.78
CA GLU A 32 5.31 8.69 2.49
C GLU A 32 6.76 8.64 1.98
N ASP A 33 7.61 7.82 2.60
CA ASP A 33 8.98 7.56 2.13
C ASP A 33 9.02 6.93 0.73
N VAL A 34 8.07 6.04 0.41
CA VAL A 34 7.88 5.53 -0.96
C VAL A 34 7.45 6.66 -1.90
N ARG A 35 6.49 7.50 -1.48
CA ARG A 35 5.97 8.62 -2.27
C ARG A 35 7.05 9.64 -2.62
N VAL A 36 7.94 9.95 -1.67
CA VAL A 36 9.08 10.86 -1.89
C VAL A 36 10.33 10.17 -2.45
N ARG A 37 10.22 8.91 -2.90
CA ARG A 37 11.29 8.10 -3.49
C ARG A 37 12.52 7.86 -2.59
N ARG A 38 12.33 7.92 -1.26
CA ARG A 38 13.35 7.50 -0.28
C ARG A 38 13.39 5.97 -0.13
N LEU A 39 12.27 5.31 -0.38
CA LEU A 39 12.13 3.86 -0.41
C LEU A 39 11.58 3.41 -1.77
N GLU A 40 12.07 2.30 -2.29
CA GLU A 40 11.48 1.66 -3.46
C GLU A 40 10.30 0.78 -3.00
N GLY A 41 9.07 1.22 -3.29
CA GLY A 41 7.87 0.43 -3.06
C GLY A 41 7.65 -0.55 -4.21
N VAL A 42 7.49 -1.83 -3.88
CA VAL A 42 7.18 -2.89 -4.84
C VAL A 42 5.81 -3.46 -4.52
N ILE A 43 4.92 -3.53 -5.52
CA ILE A 43 3.63 -4.20 -5.40
C ILE A 43 3.73 -5.49 -6.21
N HIS A 44 3.37 -6.61 -5.60
CA HIS A 44 3.34 -7.88 -6.32
C HIS A 44 2.17 -7.89 -7.32
N PRO A 45 2.33 -8.36 -8.57
CA PRO A 45 1.25 -8.32 -9.56
C PRO A 45 -0.05 -9.02 -9.13
N LEU A 46 0.06 -10.11 -8.35
CA LEU A 46 -1.08 -10.81 -7.76
C LEU A 46 -1.93 -9.89 -6.85
N ILE A 47 -1.27 -9.03 -6.06
CA ILE A 47 -1.90 -8.07 -5.15
C ILE A 47 -2.70 -7.04 -5.96
N THR A 48 -2.12 -6.56 -7.07
CA THR A 48 -2.83 -5.67 -8.02
C THR A 48 -4.05 -6.35 -8.64
N TYR A 49 -3.93 -7.61 -9.04
CA TYR A 49 -5.03 -8.36 -9.64
C TYR A 49 -6.20 -8.55 -8.66
N GLU A 50 -5.91 -8.95 -7.42
CA GLU A 50 -6.92 -9.11 -6.38
C GLU A 50 -7.63 -7.79 -6.08
N PHE A 51 -6.88 -6.70 -5.94
CA PHE A 51 -7.45 -5.37 -5.73
C PHE A 51 -8.41 -4.99 -6.85
N LEU A 52 -7.98 -5.09 -8.11
CA LEU A 52 -8.83 -4.77 -9.27
C LEU A 52 -10.09 -5.65 -9.33
N LEU A 53 -9.97 -6.93 -8.97
CA LEU A 53 -11.11 -7.85 -8.92
C LEU A 53 -12.11 -7.44 -7.82
N GLN A 54 -11.66 -7.00 -6.65
CA GLN A 54 -12.53 -6.53 -5.58
C GLN A 54 -13.21 -5.19 -5.95
N VAL A 55 -12.50 -4.29 -6.65
CA VAL A 55 -13.07 -3.05 -7.20
C VAL A 55 -14.16 -3.38 -8.23
N HIS A 56 -13.86 -4.26 -9.19
CA HIS A 56 -14.83 -4.68 -10.22
C HIS A 56 -16.08 -5.32 -9.62
N LYS A 57 -15.93 -6.09 -8.53
CA LYS A 57 -17.05 -6.68 -7.79
C LYS A 57 -17.82 -5.68 -6.90
N GLY A 58 -17.44 -4.40 -6.88
CA GLY A 58 -18.04 -3.37 -6.05
C GLY A 58 -17.84 -3.58 -4.54
N ARG A 59 -16.81 -4.35 -4.16
CA ARG A 59 -16.55 -4.73 -2.76
C ARG A 59 -15.59 -3.80 -2.04
N ILE A 60 -15.02 -2.81 -2.73
CA ILE A 60 -14.22 -1.75 -2.10
C ILE A 60 -15.05 -0.46 -2.07
N PRO A 61 -15.64 -0.10 -0.91
CA PRO A 61 -16.56 1.03 -0.80
C PRO A 61 -15.90 2.40 -1.03
N VAL A 62 -14.57 2.49 -0.93
CA VAL A 62 -13.82 3.75 -1.09
C VAL A 62 -13.68 4.18 -2.55
N PHE A 63 -13.80 3.26 -3.52
CA PHE A 63 -13.66 3.56 -4.96
C PHE A 63 -14.99 3.54 -5.71
N ARG A 64 -16.10 3.86 -5.02
CA ARG A 64 -17.43 3.96 -5.63
C ARG A 64 -17.70 5.34 -6.22
#